data_AF-A0A3D0N797-F1
#
_entry.id   AF-A0A3D0N797-F1
#
_cell.length_a   1.000
_cell.length_b   1.000
_cell.length_c   1.000
_cell.angle_alpha   90.00
_cell.angle_beta   90.00
_cell.angle_gamma   90.00
#
_symmetry.space_group_name_H-M   'P 1'
#
loop_
_entity.id
_entity.type
_entity.pdbx_description
1 polymer ?
#
loop_
_entity_poly.entity_id
_entity_poly.type
_entity_poly.pdbx_seq_one_letter_code
_entity_poly.pdbx_strand_id
1 'polypeptide(L)'
;MNGLMIAALVVGTFSGVDLNHLMDTPIIGGEAVLDYDAEELAEHGAGFAVEERDGRTVLVTNDAGFALSFEQEFEAGSYTLTVEADAPSNGSDSYWVVVDGHQGSQPLTLSIDTMSERSGGFEIAEGGVHTVGIILREGPGSAIASLRVRRNEIMPPQEPMLPELAAQHPRLLFTAEDIPAMRARLQDPRVQEWYTPGGALTRTPPSFNEGGRNGGTFRSITSSALSYVLEPTQEKLDGLIMWLEAATTYPNCGVDLDAEYFMEGVALTYDWLYDDLPEDLRARVRDTICRQAQVVYTSSLAGHSGGGLSFQQNHYWYSHLALILAAGAVYREVPQARDWLAWGWDRAERTFLTFSPDGGFHEGPGYWDFSMPTLYLLVQLYEDLTGLRVPRADQGLHGQGVFRCNHLYPGLVRSASMEDSSSTIGRPGNHLLLWEAKRYSDPVVMGLARALRRDPNSNAFTFLYLDEDLEAADPFEELPVATHYPDVETVFARTSWDDDASYVGLVSRPLGGHFYAEICDRYGIGGTGHNHPEQGHFVLFGRGEVLANDPGYTYTKLTRNHNTILVDGQGQYGDGEM
;
A
#
# COMPACT_ATOMS: atom_id res chain seq x y z
N MET A 1 3.01 31.64 16.56
CA MET A 1 3.55 32.49 15.46
C MET A 1 5.05 32.65 15.65
N ASN A 2 5.82 32.25 14.62
CA ASN A 2 7.28 32.33 14.38
C ASN A 2 7.82 30.92 14.07
N GLY A 3 8.33 30.57 12.89
CA GLY A 3 8.46 31.30 11.64
C GLY A 3 8.28 30.33 10.49
N LEU A 4 7.48 30.73 9.51
CA LEU A 4 7.22 29.98 8.28
C LEU A 4 8.51 30.02 7.45
N MET A 5 9.32 28.96 7.50
CA MET A 5 10.27 28.70 6.42
C MET A 5 9.42 28.33 5.22
N ILE A 6 9.31 29.26 4.26
CA ILE A 6 8.78 28.96 2.94
C ILE A 6 9.83 28.05 2.28
N ALA A 7 9.69 26.75 2.50
CA ALA A 7 10.33 25.76 1.65
C ALA A 7 9.76 25.97 0.23
N ALA A 8 10.65 26.15 -0.74
CA ALA A 8 10.26 26.20 -2.14
C ALA A 8 9.42 24.96 -2.45
N LEU A 9 8.24 25.15 -3.05
CA LEU A 9 7.44 24.04 -3.56
C LEU A 9 8.31 23.21 -4.52
N VAL A 10 8.82 22.08 -4.04
CA VAL A 10 9.28 21.02 -4.92
C VAL A 10 8.01 20.46 -5.54
N VAL A 11 7.72 20.91 -6.76
CA VAL A 11 6.58 20.43 -7.56
C VAL A 11 6.99 19.09 -8.16
N GLY A 12 6.98 18.04 -7.35
CA GLY A 12 7.36 16.70 -7.78
C GLY A 12 7.30 15.68 -6.66
N THR A 13 7.10 14.43 -7.05
CA THR A 13 7.28 13.23 -6.21
C THR A 13 8.73 13.10 -5.74
N PHE A 14 8.93 12.49 -4.58
CA PHE A 14 10.20 12.01 -4.03
C PHE A 14 10.99 11.18 -5.05
N SER A 15 10.38 10.17 -5.68
CA SER A 15 11.12 9.27 -6.58
C SER A 15 11.35 9.86 -7.98
N GLY A 16 10.45 10.75 -8.41
CA GLY A 16 10.37 11.25 -9.79
C GLY A 16 9.37 10.50 -10.67
N VAL A 17 8.61 9.53 -10.12
CA VAL A 17 7.55 8.82 -10.84
C VAL A 17 6.36 9.73 -11.17
N ASP A 18 5.72 9.50 -12.32
CA ASP A 18 4.49 10.19 -12.72
C ASP A 18 3.49 9.24 -13.40
N LEU A 19 2.32 9.77 -13.78
CA LEU A 19 1.24 9.00 -14.41
C LEU A 19 1.53 8.52 -15.84
N ASN A 20 2.57 9.03 -16.49
CA ASN A 20 3.01 8.58 -17.82
C ASN A 20 4.11 7.51 -17.72
N HIS A 21 4.83 7.48 -16.60
CA HIS A 21 5.97 6.59 -16.33
C HIS A 21 5.75 5.74 -15.07
N LEU A 22 4.51 5.31 -14.83
CA LEU A 22 4.09 4.68 -13.58
C LEU A 22 4.83 3.35 -13.28
N MET A 23 5.31 2.67 -14.32
CA MET A 23 6.07 1.43 -14.20
C MET A 23 7.59 1.65 -14.06
N ASP A 24 8.08 2.86 -14.29
CA ASP A 24 9.51 3.17 -14.29
C ASP A 24 10.02 3.28 -12.87
N THR A 25 11.23 2.79 -12.60
CA THR A 25 11.86 2.84 -11.27
C THR A 25 13.02 3.84 -11.25
N PRO A 26 12.75 5.16 -11.31
CA PRO A 26 13.77 6.19 -11.52
C PRO A 26 14.85 6.22 -10.43
N ILE A 27 14.53 5.74 -9.23
CA ILE A 27 15.47 5.65 -8.12
C ILE A 27 16.37 4.43 -8.18
N ILE A 28 16.09 3.44 -9.04
CA ILE A 28 17.00 2.30 -9.23
C ILE A 28 18.00 2.68 -10.30
N GLY A 29 19.20 2.99 -9.84
CA GLY A 29 20.41 3.21 -10.61
C GLY A 29 21.35 2.01 -10.62
N GLY A 30 22.60 2.28 -10.98
CA GLY A 30 23.74 1.37 -10.84
C GLY A 30 24.55 1.20 -12.12
N GLU A 31 25.75 0.66 -11.98
CA GLU A 31 26.65 0.42 -13.09
C GLU A 31 26.28 -0.88 -13.84
N ALA A 32 26.38 -0.83 -15.17
CA ALA A 32 26.26 -2.03 -15.98
C ALA A 32 27.46 -2.94 -15.67
N VAL A 33 27.15 -4.16 -15.25
CA VAL A 33 28.15 -5.23 -15.13
C VAL A 33 28.44 -5.83 -16.50
N LEU A 34 27.43 -5.83 -17.37
CA LEU A 34 27.46 -6.38 -18.72
C LEU A 34 26.49 -5.58 -19.59
N ASP A 35 26.87 -5.28 -20.81
CA ASP A 35 26.05 -4.60 -21.82
C ASP A 35 26.50 -5.09 -23.18
N TYR A 36 25.78 -6.07 -23.74
CA TYR A 36 26.14 -6.73 -24.99
C TYR A 36 25.09 -6.47 -26.06
N ASP A 37 25.56 -6.12 -27.26
CA ASP A 37 24.74 -6.14 -28.46
C ASP A 37 24.61 -7.57 -29.04
N ALA A 38 23.81 -7.73 -30.09
CA ALA A 38 23.59 -9.03 -30.71
C ALA A 38 24.88 -9.69 -31.26
N GLU A 39 25.90 -8.92 -31.67
CA GLU A 39 27.16 -9.47 -32.18
C GLU A 39 27.99 -10.04 -31.03
N GLU A 40 28.09 -9.31 -29.93
CA GLU A 40 28.77 -9.78 -28.72
C GLU A 40 28.03 -10.98 -28.12
N LEU A 41 26.69 -10.95 -28.06
CA LEU A 41 25.88 -12.06 -27.57
C LEU A 41 26.07 -13.35 -28.38
N ALA A 42 26.42 -13.25 -29.67
CA ALA A 42 26.65 -14.42 -30.52
C ALA A 42 27.83 -15.29 -30.02
N GLU A 43 28.74 -14.72 -29.23
CA GLU A 43 29.90 -15.42 -28.65
C GLU A 43 29.56 -16.17 -27.34
N HIS A 44 28.39 -15.89 -26.76
CA HIS A 44 28.00 -16.31 -25.41
C HIS A 44 26.85 -17.33 -25.38
N GLY A 45 26.56 -18.01 -26.49
CA GLY A 45 25.50 -19.02 -26.50
C GLY A 45 25.32 -19.80 -27.79
N ALA A 46 24.19 -20.48 -27.89
CA ALA A 46 23.79 -21.25 -29.06
C ALA A 46 22.25 -21.32 -29.19
N GLY A 47 21.77 -21.92 -30.30
CA GLY A 47 20.33 -22.10 -30.57
C GLY A 47 19.65 -20.89 -31.20
N PHE A 48 20.41 -20.06 -31.91
CA PHE A 48 19.94 -18.89 -32.63
C PHE A 48 20.61 -18.76 -34.01
N ALA A 49 20.03 -17.92 -34.87
CA ALA A 49 20.65 -17.41 -36.09
C ALA A 49 20.90 -15.91 -35.93
N VAL A 50 22.02 -15.43 -36.46
CA VAL A 50 22.29 -13.99 -36.57
C VAL A 50 21.59 -13.48 -37.83
N GLU A 51 20.69 -12.53 -37.68
CA GLU A 51 19.92 -11.92 -38.77
C GLU A 51 20.05 -10.39 -38.74
N GLU A 52 19.74 -9.76 -39.87
CA GLU A 52 19.62 -8.30 -40.00
C GLU A 52 18.13 -7.93 -40.09
N ARG A 53 17.64 -7.12 -39.15
CA ARG A 53 16.26 -6.61 -39.11
C ARG A 53 16.26 -5.10 -38.91
N ASP A 54 15.58 -4.39 -39.80
CA ASP A 54 15.48 -2.93 -39.78
C ASP A 54 16.83 -2.19 -39.66
N GLY A 55 17.88 -2.78 -40.23
CA GLY A 55 19.25 -2.24 -40.22
C GLY A 55 20.00 -2.44 -38.90
N ARG A 56 19.61 -3.43 -38.10
CA ARG A 56 20.26 -3.86 -36.87
C ARG A 56 20.49 -5.37 -36.87
N THR A 57 21.65 -5.80 -36.38
CA THR A 57 21.93 -7.21 -36.07
C THR A 57 21.05 -7.67 -34.91
N VAL A 58 20.42 -8.83 -35.05
CA VAL A 58 19.62 -9.49 -34.01
C VAL A 58 19.91 -10.98 -33.94
N LEU A 59 19.76 -11.58 -32.76
CA LEU A 59 19.77 -13.03 -32.57
C LEU A 59 18.35 -13.57 -32.62
N VAL A 60 18.03 -14.37 -33.63
CA VAL A 60 16.71 -15.02 -33.77
C VAL A 60 16.79 -16.43 -33.24
N THR A 61 16.07 -16.70 -32.15
CA THR A 61 16.02 -18.03 -31.53
C THR A 61 15.42 -19.03 -32.52
N ASN A 62 16.10 -20.15 -32.76
CA ASN A 62 15.70 -21.12 -33.79
C ASN A 62 15.73 -22.59 -33.32
N ASP A 63 16.17 -22.82 -32.09
CA ASP A 63 16.26 -24.14 -31.47
C ASP A 63 15.66 -24.12 -30.05
N ALA A 64 15.01 -25.21 -29.65
CA ALA A 64 14.41 -25.33 -28.30
C ALA A 64 15.46 -25.39 -27.18
N GLY A 65 16.72 -25.70 -27.50
CA GLY A 65 17.87 -25.67 -26.61
C GLY A 65 18.61 -24.34 -26.59
N PHE A 66 17.98 -23.24 -27.04
CA PHE A 66 18.56 -21.90 -26.94
C PHE A 66 19.00 -21.57 -25.51
N ALA A 67 20.23 -21.06 -25.40
CA ALA A 67 20.78 -20.53 -24.17
C ALA A 67 21.81 -19.45 -24.47
N LEU A 68 21.73 -18.35 -23.73
CA LEU A 68 22.81 -17.38 -23.56
C LEU A 68 23.33 -17.50 -22.13
N SER A 69 24.64 -17.50 -21.95
CA SER A 69 25.28 -17.71 -20.65
C SER A 69 26.62 -16.99 -20.60
N PHE A 70 26.82 -16.19 -19.56
CA PHE A 70 28.01 -15.39 -19.35
C PHE A 70 28.56 -15.61 -17.93
N GLU A 71 29.86 -15.84 -17.85
CA GLU A 71 30.59 -15.96 -16.59
C GLU A 71 31.19 -14.60 -16.24
N GLN A 72 30.85 -14.07 -15.08
CA GLN A 72 31.23 -12.71 -14.69
C GLN A 72 31.42 -12.63 -13.16
N GLU A 73 32.32 -11.76 -12.72
CA GLU A 73 32.48 -11.45 -11.30
C GLU A 73 31.39 -10.47 -10.85
N PHE A 74 30.61 -10.85 -9.85
CA PHE A 74 29.53 -10.07 -9.25
C PHE A 74 29.81 -9.81 -7.78
N GLU A 75 29.40 -8.64 -7.29
CA GLU A 75 29.28 -8.40 -5.86
C GLU A 75 27.97 -8.97 -5.31
N ALA A 76 27.89 -9.21 -4.00
CA ALA A 76 26.62 -9.52 -3.37
C ALA A 76 25.63 -8.35 -3.54
N GLY A 77 24.38 -8.68 -3.92
CA GLY A 77 23.34 -7.70 -4.15
C GLY A 77 22.25 -8.14 -5.12
N SER A 78 21.34 -7.22 -5.41
CA SER A 78 20.29 -7.39 -6.41
C SER A 78 20.76 -6.85 -7.76
N TYR A 79 20.34 -7.51 -8.83
CA TYR A 79 20.65 -7.17 -10.21
C TYR A 79 19.40 -7.19 -11.08
N THR A 80 19.44 -6.39 -12.14
CA THR A 80 18.44 -6.40 -13.20
C THR A 80 19.10 -6.83 -14.50
N LEU A 81 18.54 -7.86 -15.13
CA LEU A 81 18.85 -8.29 -16.49
C LEU A 81 17.78 -7.71 -17.42
N THR A 82 18.17 -6.86 -18.35
CA THR A 82 17.30 -6.28 -19.39
C THR A 82 17.64 -6.89 -20.74
N VAL A 83 16.62 -7.25 -21.52
CA VAL A 83 16.73 -7.72 -22.90
C VAL A 83 15.92 -6.80 -23.79
N GLU A 84 16.51 -6.25 -24.84
CA GLU A 84 15.76 -5.61 -25.93
C GLU A 84 15.39 -6.70 -26.93
N ALA A 85 14.11 -7.07 -26.97
CA ALA A 85 13.63 -8.17 -27.79
C ALA A 85 12.17 -7.99 -28.23
N ASP A 86 11.81 -8.68 -29.31
CA ASP A 86 10.43 -8.89 -29.75
C ASP A 86 10.13 -10.38 -29.96
N ALA A 87 8.84 -10.73 -29.87
CA ALA A 87 8.36 -12.07 -30.18
C ALA A 87 7.23 -12.01 -31.21
N PRO A 88 7.18 -12.95 -32.17
CA PRO A 88 6.11 -13.00 -33.18
C PRO A 88 4.78 -13.55 -32.63
N SER A 89 4.80 -14.18 -31.45
CA SER A 89 3.60 -14.74 -30.82
C SER A 89 3.83 -15.04 -29.34
N ASN A 90 2.74 -15.24 -28.58
CA ASN A 90 2.77 -15.69 -27.20
C ASN A 90 3.41 -17.08 -27.02
N GLY A 91 3.63 -17.83 -28.11
CA GLY A 91 4.31 -19.13 -28.06
C GLY A 91 5.84 -19.03 -28.09
N SER A 92 6.40 -17.81 -28.06
CA SER A 92 7.84 -17.53 -28.17
C SER A 92 8.28 -16.32 -27.34
N ASP A 93 7.42 -15.85 -26.43
CA ASP A 93 7.50 -14.53 -25.82
C ASP A 93 8.15 -14.51 -24.45
N SER A 94 8.85 -15.57 -24.01
CA SER A 94 9.44 -15.51 -22.68
C SER A 94 10.70 -16.34 -22.47
N TYR A 95 11.52 -15.83 -21.55
CA TYR A 95 12.78 -16.43 -21.10
C TYR A 95 12.77 -16.67 -19.59
N TRP A 96 13.49 -17.69 -19.14
CA TRP A 96 13.92 -17.80 -17.76
C TRP A 96 15.28 -17.14 -17.59
N VAL A 97 15.42 -16.27 -16.59
CA VAL A 97 16.75 -15.86 -16.11
C VAL A 97 17.33 -17.03 -15.33
N VAL A 98 18.59 -17.37 -15.59
CA VAL A 98 19.29 -18.49 -14.94
C VAL A 98 20.53 -17.95 -14.24
N VAL A 99 20.71 -18.30 -12.97
CA VAL A 99 21.89 -17.96 -12.16
C VAL A 99 22.47 -19.25 -11.60
N ASP A 100 23.73 -19.54 -11.93
CA ASP A 100 24.46 -20.76 -11.55
C ASP A 100 23.64 -22.04 -11.82
N GLY A 101 22.98 -22.09 -12.98
CA GLY A 101 22.15 -23.21 -13.41
C GLY A 101 20.76 -23.28 -12.75
N HIS A 102 20.43 -22.37 -11.84
CA HIS A 102 19.11 -22.29 -11.20
C HIS A 102 18.22 -21.30 -11.95
N GLN A 103 17.04 -21.77 -12.35
CA GLN A 103 16.04 -20.91 -12.99
C GLN A 103 15.43 -19.96 -11.94
N GLY A 104 15.26 -18.70 -12.34
CA GLY A 104 14.52 -17.70 -11.58
C GLY A 104 13.05 -18.09 -11.41
N SER A 105 12.39 -17.48 -10.44
CA SER A 105 10.99 -17.80 -10.09
C SER A 105 9.97 -17.21 -11.06
N GLN A 106 10.33 -16.18 -11.82
CA GLN A 106 9.47 -15.53 -12.82
C GLN A 106 10.17 -15.45 -14.17
N PRO A 107 9.43 -15.66 -15.27
CA PRO A 107 9.97 -15.47 -16.60
C PRO A 107 9.95 -13.99 -16.99
N LEU A 108 10.88 -13.61 -17.85
CA LEU A 108 10.90 -12.33 -18.54
C LEU A 108 10.01 -12.46 -19.79
N THR A 109 8.91 -11.72 -19.83
CA THR A 109 7.94 -11.74 -20.96
C THR A 109 8.15 -10.57 -21.91
N LEU A 110 8.27 -10.89 -23.19
CA LEU A 110 8.53 -9.99 -24.32
C LEU A 110 7.27 -9.32 -24.85
N SER A 111 7.43 -8.20 -25.55
CA SER A 111 6.35 -7.66 -26.38
C SER A 111 6.10 -8.52 -27.61
N ILE A 112 4.84 -8.60 -28.03
CA ILE A 112 4.48 -9.16 -29.34
C ILE A 112 4.66 -8.11 -30.43
N ASP A 113 5.37 -8.47 -31.50
CA ASP A 113 5.59 -7.66 -32.70
C ASP A 113 6.15 -6.25 -32.45
N THR A 114 6.79 -6.02 -31.30
CA THR A 114 7.36 -4.71 -30.92
C THR A 114 8.70 -4.90 -30.25
N MET A 115 9.79 -4.41 -30.87
CA MET A 115 11.10 -4.40 -30.24
C MET A 115 11.09 -3.46 -29.04
N SER A 116 11.36 -3.99 -27.85
CA SER A 116 11.30 -3.21 -26.61
C SER A 116 12.13 -3.85 -25.51
N GLU A 117 12.57 -3.03 -24.57
CA GLU A 117 13.24 -3.52 -23.36
C GLU A 117 12.25 -4.24 -22.43
N ARG A 118 12.73 -5.33 -21.86
CA ARG A 118 12.08 -6.11 -20.81
C ARG A 118 13.10 -6.56 -19.79
N SER A 119 12.70 -6.62 -18.53
CA SER A 119 13.64 -6.86 -17.45
C SER A 119 13.20 -7.97 -16.51
N GLY A 120 14.17 -8.72 -15.99
CA GLY A 120 14.01 -9.69 -14.92
C GLY A 120 15.03 -9.42 -13.81
N GLY A 121 14.62 -9.59 -12.55
CA GLY A 121 15.49 -9.42 -11.39
C GLY A 121 16.14 -10.74 -10.94
N PHE A 122 17.33 -10.66 -10.38
CA PHE A 122 17.98 -11.78 -9.67
C PHE A 122 18.84 -11.28 -8.49
N GLU A 123 19.24 -12.18 -7.59
CA GLU A 123 20.11 -11.87 -6.45
C GLU A 123 21.40 -12.69 -6.50
N ILE A 124 22.49 -12.09 -6.06
CA ILE A 124 23.76 -12.73 -5.76
C ILE A 124 23.96 -12.65 -4.25
N ALA A 125 23.95 -13.81 -3.58
CA ALA A 125 24.00 -13.89 -2.12
C ALA A 125 25.39 -13.60 -1.56
N GLU A 126 26.43 -14.12 -2.21
CA GLU A 126 27.83 -13.92 -1.86
C GLU A 126 28.57 -13.48 -3.12
N GLY A 127 29.44 -12.47 -3.02
CA GLY A 127 30.19 -11.99 -4.18
C GLY A 127 31.20 -13.03 -4.67
N GLY A 128 31.40 -13.09 -5.98
CA GLY A 128 32.27 -14.05 -6.62
C GLY A 128 32.01 -14.16 -8.12
N VAL A 129 32.59 -15.19 -8.74
CA VAL A 129 32.32 -15.52 -10.15
C VAL A 129 31.03 -16.32 -10.22
N HIS A 130 30.05 -15.81 -10.96
CA HIS A 130 28.78 -16.47 -11.21
C HIS A 130 28.51 -16.60 -12.70
N THR A 131 27.71 -17.60 -13.06
CA THR A 131 27.18 -17.75 -14.41
C THR A 131 25.76 -17.23 -14.45
N VAL A 132 25.50 -16.20 -15.26
CA VAL A 132 24.17 -15.62 -15.45
C VAL A 132 23.78 -15.73 -16.92
N GLY A 133 22.49 -15.90 -17.20
CA GLY A 133 22.05 -16.12 -18.57
C GLY A 133 20.54 -16.14 -18.73
N ILE A 134 20.11 -16.41 -19.96
CA ILE A 134 18.70 -16.63 -20.29
C ILE A 134 18.52 -17.89 -21.12
N ILE A 135 17.41 -18.58 -20.89
CA ILE A 135 16.97 -19.74 -21.67
C ILE A 135 15.50 -19.58 -22.06
N LEU A 136 15.03 -20.29 -23.09
CA LEU A 136 13.62 -20.27 -23.47
C LEU A 136 12.71 -20.82 -22.36
N ARG A 137 11.59 -20.13 -22.12
CA ARG A 137 10.43 -20.69 -21.42
C ARG A 137 9.46 -21.32 -22.40
N GLU A 138 9.16 -20.60 -23.48
CA GLU A 138 8.27 -21.03 -24.55
C GLU A 138 9.07 -21.57 -25.74
N GLY A 139 8.50 -21.59 -26.96
CA GLY A 139 9.18 -22.03 -28.17
C GLY A 139 10.16 -20.99 -28.76
N PRO A 140 11.02 -21.40 -29.71
CA PRO A 140 11.89 -20.48 -30.44
C PRO A 140 11.09 -19.57 -31.39
N GLY A 141 11.67 -18.43 -31.77
CA GLY A 141 11.14 -17.48 -32.75
C GLY A 141 11.32 -16.00 -32.39
N SER A 142 11.64 -15.71 -31.13
CA SER A 142 11.94 -14.35 -30.65
C SER A 142 13.27 -13.82 -31.21
N ALA A 143 13.35 -12.51 -31.40
CA ALA A 143 14.56 -11.81 -31.84
C ALA A 143 15.09 -10.92 -30.72
N ILE A 144 16.40 -11.02 -30.45
CA ILE A 144 17.10 -10.30 -29.38
C ILE A 144 18.09 -9.33 -30.02
N ALA A 145 17.99 -8.05 -29.69
CA ALA A 145 18.90 -7.01 -30.16
C ALA A 145 20.04 -6.73 -29.17
N SER A 146 19.76 -6.80 -27.86
CA SER A 146 20.75 -6.55 -26.81
C SER A 146 20.36 -7.20 -25.49
N LEU A 147 21.35 -7.38 -24.61
CA LEU A 147 21.16 -7.82 -23.22
C LEU A 147 22.11 -7.05 -22.32
N ARG A 148 21.57 -6.49 -21.25
CA ARG A 148 22.30 -5.75 -20.22
C ARG A 148 22.06 -6.36 -18.85
N VAL A 149 23.10 -6.45 -18.03
CA VAL A 149 22.99 -6.75 -16.60
C VAL A 149 23.54 -5.58 -15.81
N ARG A 150 22.77 -5.10 -14.85
CA ARG A 150 23.11 -3.96 -14.01
C ARG A 150 22.93 -4.31 -12.54
N ARG A 151 23.87 -3.87 -11.70
CA ARG A 151 23.69 -3.91 -10.24
C ARG A 151 22.64 -2.89 -9.83
N ASN A 152 21.67 -3.27 -9.01
CA ASN A 152 20.65 -2.33 -8.54
C ASN A 152 21.18 -1.52 -7.35
N GLU A 153 21.26 -0.21 -7.52
CA GLU A 153 21.61 0.74 -6.46
C GLU A 153 20.50 1.76 -6.28
N ILE A 154 20.06 1.97 -5.04
CA ILE A 154 19.01 2.94 -4.71
C ILE A 154 19.63 4.34 -4.66
N MET A 155 19.40 5.08 -5.74
CA MET A 155 19.88 6.44 -5.97
C MET A 155 18.71 7.43 -5.98
N PRO A 156 18.06 7.70 -4.82
CA PRO A 156 16.98 8.67 -4.76
C PRO A 156 17.52 10.09 -5.02
N PRO A 157 16.72 10.98 -5.61
CA PRO A 157 17.14 12.34 -5.94
C PRO A 157 17.37 13.22 -4.69
N GLN A 158 16.84 12.80 -3.54
CA GLN A 158 17.05 13.41 -2.23
C GLN A 158 16.99 12.36 -1.12
N GLU A 159 17.42 12.73 0.09
CA GLU A 159 17.34 11.82 1.24
C GLU A 159 15.88 11.54 1.61
N PRO A 160 15.50 10.29 1.92
CA PRO A 160 14.13 9.88 2.20
C PRO A 160 13.61 10.30 3.59
N MET A 161 14.43 10.95 4.41
CA MET A 161 14.04 11.52 5.69
C MET A 161 14.70 12.88 5.92
N LEU A 162 13.93 13.84 6.43
CA LEU A 162 14.39 15.15 6.87
C LEU A 162 15.56 15.00 7.87
N PRO A 163 16.70 15.70 7.67
CA PRO A 163 17.90 15.52 8.48
C PRO A 163 17.71 15.74 9.98
N GLU A 164 16.81 16.64 10.37
CA GLU A 164 16.45 16.97 11.75
C GLU A 164 15.72 15.82 12.46
N LEU A 165 14.89 15.06 11.75
CA LEU A 165 14.19 13.88 12.30
C LEU A 165 15.13 12.69 12.41
N ALA A 166 16.07 12.56 11.48
CA ALA A 166 16.98 11.43 11.40
C ALA A 166 17.95 11.31 12.60
N ALA A 167 18.04 12.34 13.46
CA ALA A 167 18.93 12.37 14.62
C ALA A 167 18.23 12.18 15.97
N GLN A 168 16.92 11.91 15.99
CA GLN A 168 16.14 11.87 17.22
C GLN A 168 15.06 10.77 17.21
N HIS A 169 14.59 10.47 18.42
CA HIS A 169 13.38 9.70 18.69
C HIS A 169 12.53 10.45 19.73
N PRO A 170 11.20 10.34 19.69
CA PRO A 170 10.40 9.80 18.59
C PRO A 170 10.52 10.64 17.31
N ARG A 171 10.20 10.04 16.17
CA ARG A 171 10.22 10.71 14.85
C ARG A 171 9.09 10.26 13.93
N LEU A 172 8.37 9.20 14.26
CA LEU A 172 7.20 8.74 13.51
C LEU A 172 5.94 9.35 14.13
N LEU A 173 5.27 10.24 13.37
CA LEU A 173 4.03 10.97 13.70
C LEU A 173 4.14 12.12 14.72
N PHE A 174 5.15 12.10 15.59
CA PHE A 174 5.45 13.19 16.50
C PHE A 174 6.90 13.08 16.97
N THR A 175 7.40 14.16 17.58
CA THR A 175 8.75 14.26 18.14
C THR A 175 8.71 14.36 19.66
N ALA A 176 9.88 14.27 20.30
CA ALA A 176 10.00 14.49 21.74
C ALA A 176 9.52 15.89 22.18
N GLU A 177 9.63 16.89 21.30
CA GLU A 177 9.19 18.27 21.56
C GLU A 177 7.65 18.41 21.61
N ASP A 178 6.92 17.51 20.94
CA ASP A 178 5.46 17.53 20.89
C ASP A 178 4.82 16.92 22.14
N ILE A 179 5.51 15.99 22.80
CA ILE A 179 4.99 15.20 23.92
C ILE A 179 4.43 16.09 25.06
N PRO A 180 5.10 17.16 25.53
CA PRO A 180 4.54 18.03 26.57
C PRO A 180 3.19 18.65 26.19
N ALA A 181 3.04 19.09 24.93
CA ALA A 181 1.78 19.64 24.45
C ALA A 181 0.70 18.54 24.36
N MET A 182 1.06 17.36 23.85
CA MET A 182 0.16 16.20 23.82
C MET A 182 -0.33 15.82 25.23
N ARG A 183 0.55 15.79 26.23
CA ARG A 183 0.17 15.52 27.63
C ARG A 183 -0.76 16.59 28.20
N ALA A 184 -0.57 17.86 27.83
CA ALA A 184 -1.47 18.94 28.24
C ALA A 184 -2.85 18.81 27.60
N ARG A 185 -2.94 18.44 26.30
CA ARG A 185 -4.20 18.20 25.58
C ARG A 185 -5.10 17.18 26.29
N LEU A 186 -4.52 16.20 26.98
CA LEU A 186 -5.27 15.18 27.72
C LEU A 186 -6.19 15.75 28.83
N GLN A 187 -5.88 16.95 29.32
CA GLN A 187 -6.68 17.64 30.33
C GLN A 187 -7.83 18.47 29.73
N ASP A 188 -7.90 18.61 28.41
CA ASP A 188 -8.97 19.34 27.73
C ASP A 188 -10.25 18.48 27.73
N PRO A 189 -11.38 18.99 28.26
CA PRO A 189 -12.67 18.30 28.21
C PRO A 189 -13.09 17.90 26.79
N ARG A 190 -12.75 18.71 25.78
CA ARG A 190 -13.05 18.43 24.37
C ARG A 190 -12.28 17.21 23.87
N VAL A 191 -11.08 16.94 24.39
CA VAL A 191 -10.30 15.74 24.06
C VAL A 191 -10.85 14.52 24.81
N GLN A 192 -11.25 14.69 26.08
CA GLN A 192 -11.83 13.64 26.92
C GLN A 192 -13.18 13.10 26.40
N GLU A 193 -13.86 13.85 25.53
CA GLU A 193 -15.04 13.37 24.81
C GLU A 193 -14.74 12.24 23.81
N TRP A 194 -13.49 12.10 23.38
CA TRP A 194 -13.07 11.15 22.34
C TRP A 194 -12.07 10.12 22.84
N TYR A 195 -11.15 10.56 23.70
CA TYR A 195 -10.01 9.76 24.11
C TYR A 195 -9.90 9.64 25.63
N THR A 196 -9.64 8.42 26.08
CA THR A 196 -9.27 8.11 27.46
C THR A 196 -8.03 7.22 27.44
N PRO A 197 -6.98 7.51 28.24
CA PRO A 197 -5.78 6.68 28.30
C PRO A 197 -6.13 5.22 28.67
N GLY A 198 -5.51 4.28 27.97
CA GLY A 198 -5.63 2.86 28.30
C GLY A 198 -4.84 2.49 29.56
N GLY A 199 -5.29 1.49 30.30
CA GLY A 199 -4.52 0.90 31.41
C GLY A 199 -3.28 0.12 30.95
N ALA A 200 -2.57 -0.48 31.90
CA ALA A 200 -1.43 -1.35 31.62
C ALA A 200 -1.82 -2.54 30.73
N LEU A 201 -0.92 -2.93 29.84
CA LEU A 201 -1.08 -4.06 28.93
C LEU A 201 -0.79 -5.37 29.67
N THR A 202 -1.83 -6.02 30.20
CA THR A 202 -1.71 -7.22 31.05
C THR A 202 -1.90 -8.56 30.33
N ARG A 203 -2.38 -8.53 29.08
CA ARG A 203 -2.52 -9.75 28.26
C ARG A 203 -1.15 -10.28 27.84
N THR A 204 -1.00 -11.59 27.82
CA THR A 204 0.21 -12.27 27.35
C THR A 204 0.33 -12.18 25.82
N PRO A 205 1.50 -11.85 25.27
CA PRO A 205 1.74 -11.92 23.83
C PRO A 205 1.62 -13.36 23.32
N PRO A 206 1.07 -13.59 22.11
CA PRO A 206 1.00 -14.93 21.55
C PRO A 206 2.40 -15.45 21.21
N SER A 207 2.56 -16.78 21.23
CA SER A 207 3.72 -17.44 20.62
C SER A 207 3.60 -17.42 19.10
N PHE A 208 4.75 -17.40 18.42
CA PHE A 208 4.80 -17.53 16.96
C PHE A 208 4.15 -18.85 16.50
N ASN A 209 3.30 -18.77 15.49
CA ASN A 209 2.63 -19.90 14.85
C ASN A 209 3.11 -20.03 13.39
N GLU A 210 3.93 -21.03 13.10
CA GLU A 210 4.46 -21.27 11.77
C GLU A 210 3.33 -21.52 10.75
N GLY A 211 3.37 -20.83 9.61
CA GLY A 211 2.32 -20.88 8.59
C GLY A 211 1.01 -20.17 8.97
N GLY A 212 0.91 -19.59 10.17
CA GLY A 212 -0.23 -18.81 10.63
C GLY A 212 -0.07 -17.29 10.43
N ARG A 213 -1.11 -16.53 10.81
CA ARG A 213 -1.04 -15.08 10.99
C ARG A 213 -0.57 -14.76 12.40
N ASN A 214 0.40 -13.87 12.51
CA ASN A 214 1.26 -13.61 13.67
C ASN A 214 1.31 -12.11 14.07
N GLY A 215 1.14 -11.20 13.11
CA GLY A 215 1.24 -9.75 13.31
C GLY A 215 -0.02 -9.07 13.83
N GLY A 216 -1.21 -9.57 13.48
CA GLY A 216 -2.50 -8.94 13.82
C GLY A 216 -2.66 -8.51 15.28
N THR A 217 -2.19 -9.31 16.24
CA THR A 217 -2.29 -8.99 17.67
C THR A 217 -1.31 -7.90 18.14
N PHE A 218 -0.20 -7.72 17.43
CA PHE A 218 0.81 -6.70 17.74
C PHE A 218 0.32 -5.31 17.37
N ARG A 219 -0.44 -5.14 16.28
CA ARG A 219 -1.01 -3.84 15.88
C ARG A 219 -1.67 -3.08 17.04
N SER A 220 -2.40 -3.80 17.89
CA SER A 220 -3.11 -3.19 19.02
C SER A 220 -2.20 -2.59 20.11
N ILE A 221 -0.91 -2.93 20.19
CA ILE A 221 0.00 -2.37 21.20
C ILE A 221 0.33 -0.89 20.92
N THR A 222 0.15 -0.39 19.70
CA THR A 222 0.31 1.03 19.35
C THR A 222 -0.54 1.94 20.26
N SER A 223 -1.77 1.53 20.54
CA SER A 223 -2.66 2.27 21.44
C SER A 223 -2.19 2.23 22.91
N SER A 224 -1.57 1.13 23.34
CA SER A 224 -0.94 1.02 24.65
C SER A 224 0.34 1.88 24.74
N ALA A 225 1.12 1.94 23.67
CA ALA A 225 2.32 2.75 23.56
C ALA A 225 1.99 4.25 23.66
N LEU A 226 0.97 4.74 22.92
CA LEU A 226 0.53 6.12 23.06
C LEU A 226 0.02 6.42 24.48
N SER A 227 -0.73 5.50 25.09
CA SER A 227 -1.18 5.67 26.49
C SER A 227 -0.01 5.83 27.46
N TYR A 228 1.09 5.10 27.26
CA TYR A 228 2.31 5.26 28.03
C TYR A 228 2.97 6.62 27.77
N VAL A 229 3.10 7.03 26.50
CA VAL A 229 3.68 8.35 26.14
C VAL A 229 2.91 9.48 26.82
N LEU A 230 1.57 9.43 26.82
CA LEU A 230 0.71 10.46 27.40
C LEU A 230 0.68 10.42 28.94
N GLU A 231 0.71 9.24 29.54
CA GLU A 231 0.64 9.06 30.98
C GLU A 231 1.56 7.89 31.42
N PRO A 232 2.86 8.17 31.60
CA PRO A 232 3.85 7.13 31.82
C PRO A 232 3.72 6.53 33.22
N THR A 233 3.60 5.21 33.28
CA THR A 233 3.71 4.44 34.52
C THR A 233 4.59 3.21 34.28
N GLN A 234 5.27 2.74 35.33
CA GLN A 234 6.11 1.55 35.23
C GLN A 234 5.32 0.32 34.75
N GLU A 235 4.08 0.16 35.24
CA GLU A 235 3.21 -0.97 34.88
C GLU A 235 2.84 -0.98 33.38
N LYS A 236 2.63 0.19 32.77
CA LYS A 236 2.41 0.31 31.32
C LYS A 236 3.68 -0.05 30.54
N LEU A 237 4.84 0.44 30.99
CA LEU A 237 6.13 0.14 30.38
C LEU A 237 6.44 -1.36 30.43
N ASP A 238 6.26 -1.99 31.59
CA ASP A 238 6.52 -3.43 31.79
C ASP A 238 5.67 -4.29 30.83
N GLY A 239 4.40 -3.92 30.63
CA GLY A 239 3.52 -4.59 29.67
C GLY A 239 4.00 -4.47 28.22
N LEU A 240 4.49 -3.30 27.82
CA LEU A 240 5.04 -3.07 26.48
C LEU A 240 6.38 -3.79 26.28
N ILE A 241 7.26 -3.79 27.29
CA ILE A 241 8.52 -4.56 27.31
C ILE A 241 8.25 -6.04 27.09
N MET A 242 7.29 -6.64 27.81
CA MET A 242 6.91 -8.05 27.64
C MET A 242 6.50 -8.37 26.19
N TRP A 243 5.75 -7.47 25.55
CA TRP A 243 5.32 -7.65 24.16
C TRP A 243 6.48 -7.49 23.17
N LEU A 244 7.36 -6.50 23.37
CA LEU A 244 8.55 -6.32 22.54
C LEU A 244 9.53 -7.49 22.69
N GLU A 245 9.74 -8.00 23.89
CA GLU A 245 10.54 -9.21 24.13
C GLU A 245 10.00 -10.40 23.33
N ALA A 246 8.69 -10.64 23.36
CA ALA A 246 8.06 -11.68 22.57
C ALA A 246 8.25 -11.45 21.06
N ALA A 247 8.08 -10.22 20.58
CA ALA A 247 8.32 -9.86 19.18
C ALA A 247 9.74 -10.24 18.73
N THR A 248 10.76 -10.08 19.60
CA THR A 248 12.15 -10.42 19.26
C THR A 248 12.40 -11.91 18.97
N THR A 249 11.46 -12.77 19.36
CA THR A 249 11.53 -14.22 19.12
C THR A 249 10.96 -14.63 17.76
N TYR A 250 10.25 -13.72 17.07
CA TYR A 250 9.58 -14.05 15.80
C TYR A 250 10.59 -14.02 14.65
N PRO A 251 10.59 -15.04 13.76
CA PRO A 251 11.47 -15.04 12.59
C PRO A 251 11.09 -13.91 11.61
N ASN A 252 9.83 -13.84 11.18
CA ASN A 252 9.20 -12.74 10.44
C ASN A 252 7.68 -12.99 10.37
N CYS A 253 6.91 -12.01 9.91
CA CYS A 253 5.46 -12.09 9.70
C CYS A 253 5.08 -12.04 8.20
N GLY A 254 5.96 -12.54 7.32
CA GLY A 254 5.72 -12.57 5.87
C GLY A 254 5.90 -11.23 5.17
N VAL A 255 5.27 -11.06 4.01
CA VAL A 255 5.44 -9.89 3.12
C VAL A 255 4.13 -9.16 2.82
N ASP A 256 3.08 -9.46 3.58
CA ASP A 256 1.69 -9.08 3.29
C ASP A 256 1.04 -8.36 4.49
N LEU A 257 -0.30 -8.30 4.58
CA LEU A 257 -1.10 -7.68 5.65
C LEU A 257 -0.50 -7.86 7.06
N ASP A 258 -0.05 -9.07 7.36
CA ASP A 258 0.46 -9.45 8.67
C ASP A 258 1.82 -8.79 9.00
N ALA A 259 2.62 -8.46 7.99
CA ALA A 259 3.84 -7.68 8.14
C ALA A 259 3.53 -6.24 8.58
N GLU A 260 2.49 -5.60 8.02
CA GLU A 260 2.07 -4.27 8.43
C GLU A 260 1.54 -4.26 9.85
N TYR A 261 0.66 -5.21 10.21
CA TYR A 261 0.16 -5.31 11.58
C TYR A 261 1.28 -5.47 12.61
N PHE A 262 2.29 -6.26 12.27
CA PHE A 262 3.45 -6.46 13.12
C PHE A 262 4.30 -5.18 13.22
N MET A 263 4.60 -4.53 12.08
CA MET A 263 5.45 -3.34 12.05
C MET A 263 4.76 -2.08 12.61
N GLU A 264 3.46 -1.90 12.41
CA GLU A 264 2.70 -0.80 13.04
C GLU A 264 2.83 -0.89 14.56
N GLY A 265 2.63 -2.07 15.14
CA GLY A 265 2.78 -2.29 16.57
C GLY A 265 4.22 -2.12 17.04
N VAL A 266 5.16 -2.84 16.43
CA VAL A 266 6.54 -2.95 16.91
C VAL A 266 7.37 -1.70 16.60
N ALA A 267 7.33 -1.19 15.38
CA ALA A 267 8.16 -0.07 14.95
C ALA A 267 7.71 1.26 15.58
N LEU A 268 6.40 1.52 15.68
CA LEU A 268 5.91 2.72 16.38
C LEU A 268 6.21 2.65 17.87
N THR A 269 6.02 1.49 18.52
CA THR A 269 6.36 1.35 19.95
C THR A 269 7.87 1.51 20.18
N TYR A 270 8.70 0.94 19.31
CA TYR A 270 10.15 1.11 19.35
C TYR A 270 10.57 2.58 19.24
N ASP A 271 10.01 3.29 18.26
CA ASP A 271 10.29 4.70 18.02
C ASP A 271 9.83 5.60 19.18
N TRP A 272 8.62 5.37 19.67
CA TRP A 272 8.00 6.21 20.69
C TRP A 272 8.59 6.04 22.09
N LEU A 273 9.10 4.84 22.39
CA LEU A 273 9.66 4.49 23.71
C LEU A 273 11.19 4.34 23.66
N TYR A 274 11.85 4.75 22.58
CA TYR A 274 13.27 4.48 22.32
C TYR A 274 14.19 4.70 23.53
N ASP A 275 14.03 5.84 24.21
CA ASP A 275 14.85 6.23 25.37
C ASP A 275 14.46 5.53 26.68
N ASP A 276 13.23 5.02 26.77
CA ASP A 276 12.70 4.32 27.95
C ASP A 276 12.96 2.80 27.88
N LEU A 277 13.30 2.26 26.71
CA LEU A 277 13.62 0.85 26.53
C LEU A 277 15.03 0.49 27.07
N PRO A 278 15.19 -0.66 27.75
CA PRO A 278 16.51 -1.21 28.06
C PRO A 278 17.37 -1.34 26.80
N GLU A 279 18.64 -0.94 26.87
CA GLU A 279 19.55 -0.92 25.71
C GLU A 279 19.67 -2.28 25.00
N ASP A 280 19.71 -3.37 25.77
CA ASP A 280 19.78 -4.73 25.25
C ASP A 280 18.50 -5.13 24.50
N LEU A 281 17.33 -4.75 25.03
CA LEU A 281 16.06 -4.99 24.37
C LEU A 281 15.93 -4.14 23.12
N ARG A 282 16.32 -2.86 23.19
CA ARG A 282 16.32 -1.94 22.05
C ARG A 282 17.14 -2.49 20.90
N ALA A 283 18.33 -3.03 21.15
CA ALA A 283 19.13 -3.67 20.11
C ALA A 283 18.43 -4.89 19.48
N ARG A 284 17.81 -5.77 20.29
CA ARG A 284 17.09 -6.95 19.76
C ARG A 284 15.83 -6.58 18.97
N VAL A 285 15.11 -5.55 19.38
CA VAL A 285 13.92 -5.05 18.66
C VAL A 285 14.35 -4.42 17.34
N ARG A 286 15.41 -3.60 17.31
CA ARG A 286 16.00 -3.07 16.08
C ARG A 286 16.34 -4.19 15.10
N ASP A 287 17.03 -5.24 15.55
CA ASP A 287 17.43 -6.36 14.69
C ASP A 287 16.20 -7.13 14.16
N THR A 288 15.11 -7.17 14.92
CA THR A 288 13.82 -7.74 14.51
C THR A 288 13.14 -6.89 13.44
N ILE A 289 13.14 -5.57 13.61
CA ILE A 289 12.63 -4.61 12.62
C ILE A 289 13.43 -4.73 11.31
N CYS A 290 14.77 -4.74 11.38
CA CYS A 290 15.63 -4.91 10.22
C CYS A 290 15.37 -6.23 9.47
N ARG A 291 15.18 -7.34 10.21
CA ARG A 291 14.88 -8.64 9.61
C ARG A 291 13.55 -8.63 8.86
N GLN A 292 12.51 -8.03 9.44
CA GLN A 292 11.21 -7.89 8.77
C GLN A 292 11.29 -6.97 7.55
N ALA A 293 12.00 -5.84 7.66
CA ALA A 293 12.21 -4.91 6.54
C ALA A 293 12.90 -5.59 5.36
N GLN A 294 13.98 -6.33 5.61
CA GLN A 294 14.72 -7.05 4.57
C GLN A 294 13.82 -8.05 3.82
N VAL A 295 12.97 -8.80 4.54
CA VAL A 295 12.04 -9.77 3.93
C VAL A 295 11.06 -9.08 2.99
N VAL A 296 10.47 -7.95 3.40
CA VAL A 296 9.55 -7.17 2.56
C VAL A 296 10.28 -6.51 1.40
N TYR A 297 11.46 -5.93 1.65
CA TYR A 297 12.25 -5.21 0.64
C TYR A 297 12.70 -6.12 -0.51
N THR A 298 13.34 -7.26 -0.19
CA THR A 298 13.76 -8.25 -1.21
C THR A 298 12.57 -8.75 -2.01
N SER A 299 11.44 -9.04 -1.34
CA SER A 299 10.22 -9.48 -2.01
C SER A 299 9.64 -8.40 -2.93
N SER A 300 9.61 -7.14 -2.49
CA SER A 300 9.08 -6.01 -3.26
C SER A 300 9.96 -5.66 -4.46
N LEU A 301 11.28 -5.69 -4.33
CA LEU A 301 12.22 -5.51 -5.46
C LEU A 301 11.98 -6.55 -6.57
N ALA A 302 11.65 -7.78 -6.17
CA ALA A 302 11.33 -8.85 -7.10
C ALA A 302 9.88 -8.83 -7.61
N GLY A 303 9.07 -7.83 -7.23
CA GLY A 303 7.65 -7.72 -7.61
C GLY A 303 6.73 -8.74 -6.92
N HIS A 304 7.18 -9.34 -5.82
CA HIS A 304 6.52 -10.45 -5.11
C HIS A 304 5.91 -10.06 -3.76
N SER A 305 6.02 -8.80 -3.33
CA SER A 305 5.32 -8.33 -2.13
C SER A 305 3.81 -8.29 -2.37
N GLY A 306 3.01 -8.16 -1.30
CA GLY A 306 1.54 -8.10 -1.38
C GLY A 306 1.05 -7.22 -2.54
N GLY A 307 0.08 -7.71 -3.32
CA GLY A 307 -0.48 -7.01 -4.48
C GLY A 307 0.42 -6.86 -5.71
N GLY A 308 1.72 -7.17 -5.64
CA GLY A 308 2.66 -7.11 -6.77
C GLY A 308 2.78 -5.71 -7.36
N LEU A 309 2.30 -5.53 -8.60
CA LEU A 309 2.28 -4.25 -9.32
C LEU A 309 0.87 -3.61 -9.37
N SER A 310 -0.05 -4.10 -8.53
CA SER A 310 -1.43 -3.60 -8.46
C SER A 310 -1.54 -2.46 -7.45
N PHE A 311 -1.38 -1.21 -7.92
CA PHE A 311 -1.18 -0.05 -7.05
C PHE A 311 -2.41 0.37 -6.24
N GLN A 312 -3.63 -0.01 -6.65
CA GLN A 312 -4.84 0.19 -5.85
C GLN A 312 -5.29 -1.07 -5.10
N GLN A 313 -4.46 -2.12 -5.02
CA GLN A 313 -4.79 -3.32 -4.28
C GLN A 313 -4.30 -3.17 -2.83
N ASN A 314 -5.17 -3.48 -1.86
CA ASN A 314 -4.86 -3.14 -0.48
C ASN A 314 -3.61 -3.82 0.11
N HIS A 315 -3.33 -5.07 -0.22
CA HIS A 315 -2.10 -5.78 0.18
C HIS A 315 -0.83 -5.05 -0.27
N TYR A 316 -0.85 -4.37 -1.43
CA TYR A 316 0.25 -3.50 -1.86
C TYR A 316 0.49 -2.38 -0.85
N TRP A 317 -0.57 -1.74 -0.37
CA TRP A 317 -0.45 -0.66 0.61
C TRP A 317 0.11 -1.16 1.94
N TYR A 318 -0.39 -2.30 2.43
CA TYR A 318 0.08 -2.89 3.70
C TYR A 318 1.56 -3.26 3.63
N SER A 319 1.99 -4.01 2.61
CA SER A 319 3.38 -4.41 2.47
C SER A 319 4.34 -3.21 2.49
N HIS A 320 4.02 -2.15 1.75
CA HIS A 320 4.91 -1.01 1.65
C HIS A 320 4.85 -0.10 2.89
N LEU A 321 3.71 0.01 3.56
CA LEU A 321 3.66 0.67 4.87
C LEU A 321 4.49 -0.08 5.92
N ALA A 322 4.49 -1.42 5.90
CA ALA A 322 5.34 -2.22 6.78
C ALA A 322 6.83 -1.89 6.59
N LEU A 323 7.27 -1.78 5.34
CA LEU A 323 8.65 -1.40 5.00
C LEU A 323 8.97 0.03 5.46
N ILE A 324 8.08 0.98 5.20
CA ILE A 324 8.23 2.39 5.57
C ILE A 324 8.36 2.56 7.09
N LEU A 325 7.45 1.94 7.85
CA LEU A 325 7.46 1.99 9.32
C LEU A 325 8.77 1.42 9.87
N ALA A 326 9.19 0.26 9.35
CA ALA A 326 10.42 -0.38 9.75
C ALA A 326 11.64 0.50 9.46
N ALA A 327 11.79 0.95 8.22
CA ALA A 327 12.93 1.74 7.77
C ALA A 327 12.99 3.12 8.43
N GLY A 328 11.83 3.77 8.64
CA GLY A 328 11.74 5.03 9.36
C GLY A 328 12.17 4.88 10.83
N ALA A 329 11.73 3.81 11.51
CA ALA A 329 12.08 3.57 12.90
C ALA A 329 13.59 3.33 13.11
N VAL A 330 14.29 2.68 12.17
CA VAL A 330 15.73 2.38 12.30
C VAL A 330 16.63 3.26 11.42
N TYR A 331 16.10 4.38 10.91
CA TYR A 331 16.83 5.28 10.02
C TYR A 331 18.11 5.82 10.69
N ARG A 332 19.25 5.71 9.98
CA ARG A 332 20.63 5.98 10.47
C ARG A 332 21.16 5.07 11.59
N GLU A 333 20.38 4.12 12.10
CA GLU A 333 20.90 3.06 12.96
C GLU A 333 21.51 1.91 12.15
N VAL A 334 21.02 1.69 10.93
CA VAL A 334 21.58 0.77 9.93
C VAL A 334 21.63 1.43 8.55
N PRO A 335 22.66 1.17 7.73
CA PRO A 335 22.80 1.82 6.42
C PRO A 335 21.68 1.45 5.44
N GLN A 336 21.16 0.22 5.51
CA GLN A 336 20.10 -0.28 4.63
C GLN A 336 18.76 0.47 4.79
N ALA A 337 18.52 1.07 5.96
CA ALA A 337 17.27 1.79 6.23
C ALA A 337 17.05 2.95 5.25
N ARG A 338 18.13 3.55 4.74
CA ARG A 338 18.04 4.58 3.69
C ARG A 338 17.36 4.04 2.44
N ASP A 339 17.86 2.93 1.94
CA ASP A 339 17.42 2.37 0.66
C ASP A 339 16.03 1.75 0.79
N TRP A 340 15.73 1.12 1.93
CA TRP A 340 14.39 0.63 2.25
C TRP A 340 13.35 1.75 2.29
N LEU A 341 13.67 2.88 2.93
CA LEU A 341 12.74 3.99 3.06
C LEU A 341 12.52 4.69 1.70
N ALA A 342 13.60 4.92 0.95
CA ALA A 342 13.52 5.48 -0.40
C ALA A 342 12.69 4.60 -1.34
N TRP A 343 12.87 3.29 -1.28
CA TRP A 343 12.04 2.33 -2.01
C TRP A 343 10.59 2.38 -1.56
N GLY A 344 10.33 2.40 -0.25
CA GLY A 344 8.98 2.55 0.30
C GLY A 344 8.25 3.77 -0.26
N TRP A 345 8.90 4.92 -0.36
CA TRP A 345 8.32 6.14 -0.93
C TRP A 345 8.01 6.01 -2.43
N ASP A 346 8.93 5.46 -3.21
CA ASP A 346 8.70 5.19 -4.63
C ASP A 346 7.48 4.28 -4.86
N ARG A 347 7.25 3.30 -3.98
CA ARG A 347 6.05 2.46 -4.02
C ARG A 347 4.78 3.21 -3.58
N ALA A 348 4.85 3.96 -2.48
CA ALA A 348 3.71 4.72 -1.95
C ALA A 348 3.20 5.78 -2.96
N GLU A 349 4.09 6.39 -3.73
CA GLU A 349 3.71 7.39 -4.73
C GLU A 349 2.82 6.85 -5.84
N ARG A 350 2.97 5.58 -6.22
CA ARG A 350 2.07 4.95 -7.20
C ARG A 350 0.66 4.82 -6.66
N THR A 351 0.52 4.50 -5.38
CA THR A 351 -0.77 4.53 -4.68
C THR A 351 -1.36 5.95 -4.73
N PHE A 352 -0.57 6.96 -4.37
CA PHE A 352 -1.03 8.35 -4.31
C PHE A 352 -1.45 8.91 -5.66
N LEU A 353 -0.71 8.57 -6.72
CA LEU A 353 -0.98 9.04 -8.07
C LEU A 353 -2.23 8.40 -8.68
N THR A 354 -2.60 7.20 -8.23
CA THR A 354 -3.69 6.40 -8.82
C THR A 354 -4.99 6.42 -8.02
N PHE A 355 -5.10 7.27 -6.99
CA PHE A 355 -6.36 7.47 -6.30
C PHE A 355 -7.46 7.99 -7.23
N SER A 356 -8.70 7.60 -6.90
CA SER A 356 -9.91 8.16 -7.52
C SER A 356 -9.91 9.69 -7.43
N PRO A 357 -10.27 10.44 -8.50
CA PRO A 357 -10.14 11.89 -8.53
C PRO A 357 -11.29 12.66 -7.87
N ASP A 358 -12.30 12.00 -7.32
CA ASP A 358 -13.57 12.62 -6.86
C ASP A 358 -13.99 12.28 -5.42
N GLY A 359 -13.12 11.64 -4.64
CA GLY A 359 -13.43 11.20 -3.27
C GLY A 359 -14.28 9.92 -3.20
N GLY A 360 -14.49 9.23 -4.32
CA GLY A 360 -15.04 7.88 -4.36
C GLY A 360 -14.03 6.82 -3.95
N PHE A 361 -14.51 5.65 -3.52
CA PHE A 361 -13.66 4.49 -3.23
C PHE A 361 -14.25 3.21 -3.80
N HIS A 362 -13.49 2.56 -4.68
CA HIS A 362 -14.01 1.52 -5.55
C HIS A 362 -14.21 0.16 -4.87
N GLU A 363 -13.55 -0.13 -3.74
CA GLU A 363 -13.74 -1.43 -3.03
C GLU A 363 -14.93 -1.41 -2.05
N GLY A 364 -15.74 -0.35 -2.05
CA GLY A 364 -16.93 -0.25 -1.22
C GLY A 364 -16.63 0.05 0.26
N PRO A 365 -17.68 0.08 1.11
CA PRO A 365 -17.58 0.61 2.47
C PRO A 365 -16.81 -0.32 3.42
N GLY A 366 -16.79 -1.63 3.15
CA GLY A 366 -16.06 -2.60 3.96
C GLY A 366 -14.56 -2.42 3.86
N TYR A 367 -14.05 -2.40 2.62
CA TYR A 367 -12.64 -2.16 2.37
C TYR A 367 -12.22 -0.71 2.60
N TRP A 368 -13.15 0.25 2.56
CA TRP A 368 -12.85 1.61 3.01
C TRP A 368 -12.46 1.62 4.50
N ASP A 369 -13.27 1.00 5.36
CA ASP A 369 -12.99 0.90 6.81
C ASP A 369 -11.69 0.12 7.08
N PHE A 370 -11.35 -0.83 6.20
CA PHE A 370 -10.16 -1.66 6.30
C PHE A 370 -8.89 -0.90 5.90
N SER A 371 -8.92 -0.19 4.76
CA SER A 371 -7.74 0.32 4.07
C SER A 371 -7.39 1.77 4.38
N MET A 372 -8.37 2.61 4.70
CA MET A 372 -8.10 4.03 5.02
C MET A 372 -7.11 4.23 6.18
N PRO A 373 -7.11 3.43 7.27
CA PRO A 373 -6.09 3.56 8.31
C PRO A 373 -4.65 3.52 7.75
N THR A 374 -4.38 2.58 6.83
CA THR A 374 -3.07 2.37 6.21
C THR A 374 -2.73 3.51 5.24
N LEU A 375 -3.69 3.93 4.40
CA LEU A 375 -3.49 5.01 3.44
C LEU A 375 -3.25 6.37 4.12
N TYR A 376 -4.00 6.66 5.19
CA TYR A 376 -3.83 7.89 5.98
C TYR A 376 -2.48 7.92 6.67
N LEU A 377 -2.02 6.78 7.20
CA LEU A 377 -0.71 6.66 7.82
C LEU A 377 0.42 6.81 6.79
N LEU A 378 0.27 6.21 5.60
CA LEU A 378 1.20 6.40 4.48
C LEU A 378 1.34 7.87 4.09
N VAL A 379 0.22 8.58 3.89
CA VAL A 379 0.23 10.00 3.54
C VAL A 379 0.88 10.84 4.63
N GLN A 380 0.49 10.62 5.89
CA GLN A 380 1.04 11.36 7.02
C GLN A 380 2.56 11.16 7.14
N LEU A 381 3.04 9.91 7.13
CA LEU A 381 4.46 9.59 7.24
C LEU A 381 5.25 10.14 6.05
N TYR A 382 4.69 10.07 4.83
CA TYR A 382 5.35 10.62 3.66
C TYR A 382 5.59 12.11 3.82
N GLU A 383 4.57 12.90 4.19
CA GLU A 383 4.72 14.34 4.37
C GLU A 383 5.63 14.69 5.55
N ASP A 384 5.46 14.01 6.69
CA ASP A 384 6.23 14.28 7.91
C ASP A 384 7.73 13.97 7.71
N LEU A 385 8.04 12.85 7.04
CA LEU A 385 9.42 12.40 6.89
C LEU A 385 10.12 13.03 5.70
N THR A 386 9.43 13.31 4.59
CA THR A 386 10.07 13.88 3.39
C THR A 386 9.96 15.41 3.32
N GLY A 387 8.99 16.00 4.01
CA GLY A 387 8.61 17.41 3.86
C GLY A 387 7.89 17.73 2.54
N LEU A 388 7.61 16.71 1.70
CA LEU A 388 6.89 16.87 0.43
C LEU A 388 5.38 16.82 0.64
N ARG A 389 4.63 17.27 -0.36
CA ARG A 389 3.17 17.23 -0.40
C ARG A 389 2.66 16.17 -1.36
N VAL A 390 1.43 15.70 -1.15
CA VAL A 390 0.79 14.66 -1.97
C VAL A 390 -0.50 15.15 -2.64
N PRO A 391 -0.43 16.15 -3.54
CA PRO A 391 -1.63 16.82 -4.08
C PRO A 391 -2.62 15.89 -4.79
N ARG A 392 -2.13 14.80 -5.42
CA ARG A 392 -3.00 13.78 -6.03
C ARG A 392 -3.73 12.94 -4.99
N ALA A 393 -3.06 12.57 -3.90
CA ALA A 393 -3.72 11.92 -2.78
C ALA A 393 -4.71 12.87 -2.10
N ASP A 394 -4.40 14.16 -1.95
CA ASP A 394 -5.33 15.13 -1.40
C ASP A 394 -6.61 15.24 -2.23
N GLN A 395 -6.46 15.30 -3.55
CA GLN A 395 -7.61 15.32 -4.46
C GLN A 395 -8.50 14.09 -4.27
N GLY A 396 -7.92 12.90 -4.13
CA GLY A 396 -8.69 11.66 -4.03
C GLY A 396 -9.15 11.26 -2.63
N LEU A 397 -8.51 11.76 -1.58
CA LEU A 397 -8.87 11.48 -0.20
C LEU A 397 -9.88 12.51 0.35
N HIS A 398 -9.96 13.70 -0.24
CA HIS A 398 -10.95 14.70 0.14
C HIS A 398 -12.36 14.27 -0.26
N GLY A 399 -13.28 14.24 0.72
CA GLY A 399 -14.66 13.81 0.53
C GLY A 399 -14.90 12.32 0.80
N GLN A 400 -13.88 11.55 1.15
CA GLN A 400 -14.00 10.10 1.37
C GLN A 400 -14.81 9.73 2.61
N GLY A 401 -14.74 10.50 3.68
CA GLY A 401 -15.57 10.31 4.87
C GLY A 401 -17.02 10.63 4.56
N VAL A 402 -17.28 11.63 3.70
CA VAL A 402 -18.64 11.89 3.19
C VAL A 402 -19.13 10.73 2.31
N PHE A 403 -18.30 10.21 1.41
CA PHE A 403 -18.59 9.01 0.61
C PHE A 403 -18.94 7.82 1.49
N ARG A 404 -18.14 7.56 2.52
CA ARG A 404 -18.40 6.49 3.48
C ARG A 404 -19.67 6.71 4.28
N CYS A 405 -19.99 7.96 4.64
CA CYS A 405 -21.22 8.31 5.36
C CYS A 405 -22.46 8.22 4.45
N ASN A 406 -22.32 8.43 3.15
CA ASN A 406 -23.42 8.23 2.20
C ASN A 406 -23.91 6.78 2.14
N HIS A 407 -23.08 5.80 2.51
CA HIS A 407 -23.52 4.41 2.65
C HIS A 407 -24.43 4.18 3.87
N LEU A 408 -24.46 5.08 4.85
CA LEU A 408 -25.29 4.89 6.05
C LEU A 408 -26.77 4.93 5.70
N TYR A 409 -27.48 3.89 6.09
CA TYR A 409 -28.93 3.89 6.08
C TYR A 409 -29.47 4.96 7.05
N PRO A 410 -30.72 5.43 6.84
CA PRO A 410 -31.45 6.19 7.85
C PRO A 410 -31.36 5.54 9.24
N GLY A 411 -31.16 6.35 10.28
CA GLY A 411 -30.82 5.90 11.64
C GLY A 411 -29.32 5.74 11.91
N LEU A 412 -28.45 5.80 10.90
CA LEU A 412 -26.98 5.91 11.02
C LEU A 412 -26.28 4.80 11.84
N VAL A 413 -26.93 3.65 12.02
CA VAL A 413 -26.37 2.49 12.74
C VAL A 413 -25.72 1.50 11.78
N ARG A 414 -26.35 1.25 10.64
CA ARG A 414 -25.92 0.29 9.62
C ARG A 414 -25.67 0.98 8.29
N SER A 415 -24.80 0.38 7.49
CA SER A 415 -24.54 0.84 6.13
C SER A 415 -25.14 -0.14 5.12
N ALA A 416 -25.43 0.38 3.93
CA ALA A 416 -25.51 -0.42 2.71
C ALA A 416 -24.21 -1.22 2.56
N SER A 417 -24.31 -2.55 2.56
CA SER A 417 -23.26 -3.37 1.98
C SER A 417 -23.30 -3.18 0.46
N MET A 418 -22.14 -3.05 -0.14
CA MET A 418 -21.89 -3.02 -1.58
C MET A 418 -20.45 -3.54 -1.73
N GLU A 419 -20.13 -4.17 -2.87
CA GLU A 419 -18.85 -4.85 -3.07
C GLU A 419 -18.53 -5.86 -1.94
N ASP A 420 -17.26 -6.19 -1.74
CA ASP A 420 -16.86 -7.02 -0.61
C ASP A 420 -17.02 -6.29 0.74
N SER A 421 -18.15 -6.54 1.40
CA SER A 421 -18.45 -5.96 2.71
C SER A 421 -19.22 -6.94 3.60
N SER A 422 -19.15 -6.75 4.92
CA SER A 422 -20.08 -7.47 5.80
C SER A 422 -21.50 -7.02 5.50
N SER A 423 -22.44 -7.94 5.30
CA SER A 423 -23.86 -7.59 5.17
C SER A 423 -24.39 -6.83 6.40
N THR A 424 -23.72 -6.95 7.55
CA THR A 424 -24.03 -6.25 8.81
C THR A 424 -23.13 -5.05 9.09
N ILE A 425 -22.45 -4.52 8.08
CA ILE A 425 -21.55 -3.37 8.22
C ILE A 425 -22.21 -2.21 8.99
N GLY A 426 -21.46 -1.69 9.97
CA GLY A 426 -21.88 -0.59 10.82
C GLY A 426 -21.45 0.77 10.28
N ARG A 427 -21.47 1.77 11.17
CA ARG A 427 -20.92 3.11 10.93
C ARG A 427 -19.38 3.14 10.97
N PRO A 428 -18.73 4.03 10.20
CA PRO A 428 -17.27 4.11 10.14
C PRO A 428 -16.61 4.41 11.49
N GLY A 429 -15.32 4.12 11.62
CA GLY A 429 -14.53 4.47 12.81
C GLY A 429 -14.32 5.98 12.94
N ASN A 430 -14.49 6.54 14.14
CA ASN A 430 -14.39 7.99 14.35
C ASN A 430 -13.01 8.56 13.98
N HIS A 431 -11.93 7.83 14.25
CA HIS A 431 -10.56 8.26 13.92
C HIS A 431 -10.36 8.54 12.41
N LEU A 432 -11.08 7.84 11.53
CA LEU A 432 -10.99 8.06 10.09
C LEU A 432 -11.62 9.39 9.68
N LEU A 433 -12.80 9.71 10.25
CA LEU A 433 -13.43 11.01 10.04
C LEU A 433 -12.63 12.15 10.66
N LEU A 434 -12.04 11.94 11.84
CA LEU A 434 -11.19 12.93 12.50
C LEU A 434 -9.93 13.24 11.67
N TRP A 435 -9.32 12.24 11.05
CA TRP A 435 -8.16 12.45 10.17
C TRP A 435 -8.50 13.38 9.02
N GLU A 436 -9.60 13.11 8.31
CA GLU A 436 -10.02 13.91 7.18
C GLU A 436 -10.45 15.33 7.60
N ALA A 437 -11.22 15.43 8.68
CA ALA A 437 -11.63 16.71 9.25
C ALA A 437 -10.42 17.59 9.57
N LYS A 438 -9.40 17.03 10.24
CA LYS A 438 -8.15 17.73 10.55
C LYS A 438 -7.36 18.07 9.28
N ARG A 439 -7.18 17.11 8.36
CA ARG A 439 -6.36 17.29 7.15
C ARG A 439 -6.89 18.42 6.27
N TYR A 440 -8.20 18.48 6.07
CA TYR A 440 -8.83 19.47 5.18
C TYR A 440 -9.45 20.65 5.92
N SER A 441 -9.36 20.69 7.25
CA SER A 441 -10.06 21.67 8.10
C SER A 441 -11.56 21.72 7.78
N ASP A 442 -12.17 20.54 7.58
CA ASP A 442 -13.55 20.40 7.10
C ASP A 442 -14.54 20.35 8.28
N PRO A 443 -15.35 21.41 8.49
CA PRO A 443 -16.31 21.48 9.59
C PRO A 443 -17.49 20.51 9.40
N VAL A 444 -17.83 20.11 8.18
CA VAL A 444 -18.90 19.15 7.87
C VAL A 444 -18.44 17.75 8.26
N VAL A 445 -17.22 17.35 7.91
CA VAL A 445 -16.67 16.05 8.31
C VAL A 445 -16.47 15.98 9.83
N MET A 446 -16.07 17.08 10.48
CA MET A 446 -16.06 17.15 11.95
C MET A 446 -17.46 17.00 12.56
N GLY A 447 -18.47 17.60 11.91
CA GLY A 447 -19.89 17.40 12.22
C GLY A 447 -20.32 15.94 12.13
N LEU A 448 -19.96 15.24 11.04
CA LEU A 448 -20.20 13.81 10.87
C LEU A 448 -19.51 12.99 11.96
N ALA A 449 -18.26 13.30 12.27
CA ALA A 449 -17.53 12.65 13.35
C ALA A 449 -18.30 12.77 14.68
N ARG A 450 -18.80 13.97 15.01
CA ARG A 450 -19.58 14.23 16.23
C ARG A 450 -20.92 13.50 16.24
N ALA A 451 -21.66 13.52 15.14
CA ALA A 451 -22.93 12.81 15.00
C ALA A 451 -22.77 11.29 15.17
N LEU A 452 -21.65 10.74 14.72
CA LEU A 452 -21.33 9.32 14.79
C LEU A 452 -20.45 8.95 15.99
N ARG A 453 -20.27 9.86 16.96
CA ARG A 453 -19.37 9.68 18.11
C ARG A 453 -19.73 8.42 18.89
N ARG A 454 -18.68 7.68 19.27
CA ARG A 454 -18.73 6.56 20.21
C ARG A 454 -18.20 7.01 21.57
N ASP A 455 -18.42 6.18 22.59
CA ASP A 455 -17.81 6.39 23.90
C ASP A 455 -16.29 6.55 23.77
N PRO A 456 -15.68 7.43 24.60
CA PRO A 456 -14.26 7.68 24.56
C PRO A 456 -13.47 6.39 24.81
N ASN A 457 -12.39 6.21 24.07
CA ASN A 457 -11.58 5.00 24.08
C ASN A 457 -10.08 5.33 23.95
N SER A 458 -9.23 4.31 24.02
CA SER A 458 -7.78 4.47 24.02
C SER A 458 -7.12 4.33 22.64
N ASN A 459 -7.88 4.41 21.54
CA ASN A 459 -7.32 4.32 20.19
C ASN A 459 -6.35 5.48 19.94
N ALA A 460 -5.09 5.15 19.61
CA ALA A 460 -4.04 6.14 19.39
C ALA A 460 -4.40 7.18 18.32
N PHE A 461 -4.93 6.71 17.19
CA PHE A 461 -5.25 7.56 16.05
C PHE A 461 -6.43 8.49 16.31
N THR A 462 -7.37 8.12 17.20
CA THR A 462 -8.39 9.08 17.66
C THR A 462 -7.74 10.31 18.31
N PHE A 463 -6.72 10.12 19.16
CA PHE A 463 -6.03 11.23 19.83
C PHE A 463 -5.14 12.03 18.86
N LEU A 464 -4.39 11.33 18.01
CA LEU A 464 -3.45 11.97 17.07
C LEU A 464 -4.18 12.77 15.98
N TYR A 465 -5.34 12.29 15.54
CA TYR A 465 -6.11 12.89 14.45
C TYR A 465 -7.18 13.88 14.90
N LEU A 466 -7.50 13.94 16.19
CA LEU A 466 -8.38 14.98 16.70
C LEU A 466 -7.72 16.36 16.57
N ASP A 467 -8.44 17.29 15.94
CA ASP A 467 -8.27 18.73 16.10
C ASP A 467 -9.43 19.26 16.96
N GLU A 468 -9.15 19.52 18.24
CA GLU A 468 -10.15 19.96 19.22
C GLU A 468 -10.60 21.41 19.04
N ASP A 469 -9.88 22.20 18.23
CA ASP A 469 -10.21 23.60 17.94
C ASP A 469 -11.06 23.74 16.66
N LEU A 470 -11.20 22.66 15.88
CA LEU A 470 -12.08 22.63 14.71
C LEU A 470 -13.55 22.60 15.15
N GLU A 471 -14.26 23.69 14.85
CA GLU A 471 -15.69 23.79 15.07
C GLU A 471 -16.46 22.92 14.06
N ALA A 472 -17.43 22.18 14.57
CA ALA A 472 -18.29 21.33 13.76
C ALA A 472 -19.46 22.11 13.18
N ALA A 473 -19.74 21.95 11.89
CA ALA A 473 -21.01 22.31 11.29
C ALA A 473 -22.08 21.24 11.62
N ASP A 474 -23.35 21.56 11.39
CA ASP A 474 -24.39 20.52 11.31
C ASP A 474 -24.24 19.84 9.94
N PRO A 475 -23.76 18.58 9.88
CA PRO A 475 -23.51 17.94 8.61
C PRO A 475 -24.80 17.69 7.82
N PHE A 476 -25.94 17.56 8.48
CA PHE A 476 -27.19 17.16 7.83
C PHE A 476 -27.94 18.33 7.20
N GLU A 477 -27.59 19.57 7.54
CA GLU A 477 -28.03 20.78 6.82
C GLU A 477 -27.18 21.04 5.57
N GLU A 478 -25.91 20.65 5.59
CA GLU A 478 -24.94 20.93 4.52
C GLU A 478 -24.87 19.82 3.46
N LEU A 479 -25.03 18.55 3.87
CA LEU A 479 -24.88 17.42 2.96
C LEU A 479 -26.11 17.22 2.06
N PRO A 480 -25.91 17.05 0.74
CA PRO A 480 -27.01 16.81 -0.17
C PRO A 480 -27.69 15.46 0.13
N VAL A 481 -28.99 15.39 -0.12
CA VAL A 481 -29.76 14.14 -0.02
C VAL A 481 -29.58 13.24 -1.25
N ALA A 482 -28.88 13.69 -2.28
CA ALA A 482 -28.50 12.89 -3.44
C ALA A 482 -27.10 13.27 -3.92
N THR A 483 -26.24 12.28 -4.08
CA THR A 483 -24.83 12.45 -4.47
C THR A 483 -24.48 11.40 -5.52
N HIS A 484 -23.76 11.83 -6.55
CA HIS A 484 -23.17 10.97 -7.58
C HIS A 484 -21.66 11.14 -7.54
N TYR A 485 -20.94 10.03 -7.53
CA TYR A 485 -19.48 9.96 -7.65
C TYR A 485 -19.13 9.47 -9.06
N PRO A 486 -18.77 10.36 -10.00
CA PRO A 486 -18.57 10.01 -11.40
C PRO A 486 -17.51 8.94 -11.65
N ASP A 487 -16.41 8.91 -10.91
CA ASP A 487 -15.32 7.97 -11.18
C ASP A 487 -15.73 6.53 -10.88
N VAL A 488 -16.38 6.32 -9.74
CA VAL A 488 -16.89 5.01 -9.32
C VAL A 488 -18.35 4.79 -9.71
N GLU A 489 -18.96 5.68 -10.50
CA GLU A 489 -20.37 5.63 -10.95
C GLU A 489 -21.35 5.13 -9.88
N THR A 490 -21.16 5.64 -8.65
CA THR A 490 -22.00 5.28 -7.51
C THR A 490 -22.89 6.46 -7.15
N VAL A 491 -24.17 6.18 -7.02
CA VAL A 491 -25.19 7.16 -6.63
C VAL A 491 -25.81 6.76 -5.31
N PHE A 492 -25.90 7.73 -4.41
CA PHE A 492 -26.64 7.62 -3.17
C PHE A 492 -27.77 8.64 -3.19
N ALA A 493 -28.98 8.23 -2.82
CA ALA A 493 -30.08 9.16 -2.64
C ALA A 493 -30.94 8.78 -1.44
N ARG A 494 -31.46 9.79 -0.74
CA ARG A 494 -32.36 9.66 0.41
C ARG A 494 -33.43 10.75 0.37
N THR A 495 -34.53 10.55 1.09
CA THR A 495 -35.61 11.56 1.17
C THR A 495 -35.29 12.68 2.16
N SER A 496 -34.53 12.36 3.21
CA SER A 496 -33.93 13.28 4.19
C SER A 496 -32.84 12.54 4.97
N TRP A 497 -32.18 13.21 5.91
CA TRP A 497 -31.26 12.58 6.88
C TRP A 497 -31.96 12.07 8.14
N ASP A 498 -33.29 12.20 8.23
CA ASP A 498 -34.09 11.73 9.37
C ASP A 498 -34.17 10.20 9.44
N ASP A 499 -34.49 9.67 10.62
CA ASP A 499 -34.58 8.23 10.88
C ASP A 499 -35.68 7.51 10.06
N ASP A 500 -36.72 8.21 9.63
CA ASP A 500 -37.84 7.65 8.87
C ASP A 500 -37.70 7.78 7.34
N ALA A 501 -36.55 8.27 6.87
CA ALA A 501 -36.27 8.44 5.45
C ALA A 501 -36.27 7.12 4.67
N SER A 502 -36.46 7.24 3.36
CA SER A 502 -36.14 6.16 2.40
C SER A 502 -34.80 6.45 1.75
N TYR A 503 -34.07 5.40 1.40
CA TYR A 503 -32.71 5.48 0.86
C TYR A 503 -32.51 4.47 -0.27
N VAL A 504 -31.73 4.85 -1.27
CA VAL A 504 -31.25 4.00 -2.37
C VAL A 504 -29.76 4.23 -2.60
N GLY A 505 -29.03 3.15 -2.83
CA GLY A 505 -27.68 3.17 -3.39
C GLY A 505 -27.69 2.42 -4.73
N LEU A 506 -26.95 2.90 -5.72
CA LEU A 506 -26.80 2.26 -7.03
C LEU A 506 -25.35 2.36 -7.50
N VAL A 507 -24.84 1.29 -8.13
CA VAL A 507 -23.48 1.24 -8.70
C VAL A 507 -23.52 0.74 -10.16
N SER A 508 -22.75 1.37 -11.04
CA SER A 508 -22.58 0.92 -12.44
C SER A 508 -21.30 1.48 -13.07
N ARG A 509 -20.14 0.93 -12.70
CA ARG A 509 -18.79 1.42 -13.04
C ARG A 509 -17.95 0.40 -13.80
N PRO A 510 -16.87 0.82 -14.46
CA PRO A 510 -15.75 -0.08 -14.72
C PRO A 510 -15.10 -0.54 -13.39
N LEU A 511 -14.49 -1.74 -13.39
CA LEU A 511 -13.74 -2.23 -12.25
C LEU A 511 -12.61 -1.25 -11.91
N GLY A 512 -12.41 -0.95 -10.62
CA GLY A 512 -11.50 0.12 -10.18
C GLY A 512 -12.04 1.55 -10.25
N GLY A 513 -13.14 1.82 -10.97
CA GLY A 513 -13.54 3.19 -11.35
C GLY A 513 -12.88 3.65 -12.66
N HIS A 514 -13.40 4.69 -13.30
CA HIS A 514 -12.98 5.10 -14.65
C HIS A 514 -11.48 5.40 -14.74
N PHE A 515 -10.96 6.17 -13.79
CA PHE A 515 -9.55 6.57 -13.78
C PHE A 515 -8.63 5.37 -13.58
N TYR A 516 -8.88 4.52 -12.59
CA TYR A 516 -8.02 3.35 -12.37
C TYR A 516 -8.16 2.31 -13.49
N ALA A 517 -9.36 2.14 -14.07
CA ALA A 517 -9.56 1.28 -15.24
C ALA A 517 -8.70 1.74 -16.44
N GLU A 518 -8.61 3.05 -16.69
CA GLU A 518 -7.72 3.59 -17.73
C GLU A 518 -6.24 3.29 -17.44
N ILE A 519 -5.82 3.40 -16.17
CA ILE A 519 -4.45 3.09 -15.75
C ILE A 519 -4.17 1.58 -15.91
N CYS A 520 -5.11 0.71 -15.52
CA CYS A 520 -5.01 -0.73 -15.70
C CYS A 520 -4.85 -1.11 -17.18
N ASP A 521 -5.67 -0.54 -18.07
CA ASP A 521 -5.58 -0.77 -19.52
C ASP A 521 -4.23 -0.29 -20.08
N ARG A 522 -3.79 0.90 -19.67
CA ARG A 522 -2.55 1.51 -20.15
C ARG A 522 -1.29 0.72 -19.76
N TYR A 523 -1.24 0.21 -18.54
CA TYR A 523 -0.03 -0.42 -17.98
C TYR A 523 -0.12 -1.94 -17.83
N GLY A 524 -1.26 -2.56 -18.17
CA GLY A 524 -1.48 -4.00 -17.99
C GLY A 524 -1.46 -4.42 -16.52
N ILE A 525 -1.90 -3.56 -15.62
CA ILE A 525 -1.97 -3.83 -14.17
C ILE A 525 -3.39 -4.17 -13.72
N GLY A 526 -3.54 -4.70 -12.51
CA GLY A 526 -4.82 -5.11 -11.93
C GLY A 526 -5.07 -4.53 -10.54
N GLY A 527 -5.73 -5.31 -9.67
CA GLY A 527 -5.96 -4.91 -8.27
C GLY A 527 -7.41 -4.59 -7.91
N THR A 528 -8.37 -4.99 -8.73
CA THR A 528 -9.80 -4.72 -8.51
C THR A 528 -10.53 -5.92 -7.91
N GLY A 529 -9.81 -6.78 -7.18
CA GLY A 529 -10.32 -8.09 -6.73
C GLY A 529 -11.51 -7.99 -5.79
N HIS A 530 -11.71 -6.88 -5.09
CA HIS A 530 -12.86 -6.67 -4.21
C HIS A 530 -14.11 -6.17 -4.94
N ASN A 531 -14.04 -5.98 -6.26
CA ASN A 531 -15.16 -5.51 -7.05
C ASN A 531 -16.03 -6.67 -7.53
N HIS A 532 -17.35 -6.44 -7.58
CA HIS A 532 -18.32 -7.46 -7.98
C HIS A 532 -18.80 -7.24 -9.43
N PRO A 533 -19.22 -8.30 -10.15
CA PRO A 533 -19.89 -8.20 -11.45
C PRO A 533 -21.34 -7.72 -11.25
N GLU A 534 -21.51 -6.52 -10.69
CA GLU A 534 -22.76 -6.00 -10.16
C GLU A 534 -23.24 -4.71 -10.84
N GLN A 535 -22.87 -4.47 -12.09
CA GLN A 535 -23.24 -3.24 -12.77
C GLN A 535 -24.77 -3.10 -12.88
N GLY A 536 -25.31 -1.95 -12.48
CA GLY A 536 -26.74 -1.70 -12.33
C GLY A 536 -27.35 -2.29 -11.04
N HIS A 537 -26.53 -2.78 -10.11
CA HIS A 537 -26.98 -3.21 -8.79
C HIS A 537 -27.48 -2.02 -7.97
N PHE A 538 -28.54 -2.26 -7.19
CA PHE A 538 -29.04 -1.31 -6.23
C PHE A 538 -29.37 -1.95 -4.88
N VAL A 539 -29.30 -1.14 -3.84
CA VAL A 539 -29.82 -1.43 -2.50
C VAL A 539 -30.94 -0.44 -2.18
N LEU A 540 -31.94 -0.87 -1.41
CA LEU A 540 -33.11 -0.07 -1.06
C LEU A 540 -33.45 -0.24 0.41
N PHE A 541 -33.62 0.89 1.10
CA PHE A 541 -34.08 0.96 2.48
C PHE A 541 -35.32 1.85 2.56
N GLY A 542 -36.30 1.45 3.36
CA GLY A 542 -37.48 2.25 3.59
C GLY A 542 -38.34 1.67 4.71
N ARG A 543 -39.10 2.54 5.38
CA ARG A 543 -39.95 2.17 6.53
C ARG A 543 -39.17 1.46 7.66
N GLY A 544 -37.92 1.88 7.87
CA GLY A 544 -37.06 1.35 8.94
C GLY A 544 -36.40 -0.01 8.63
N GLU A 545 -36.54 -0.54 7.42
CA GLU A 545 -35.99 -1.86 7.05
C GLU A 545 -35.27 -1.82 5.70
N VAL A 546 -34.30 -2.74 5.53
CA VAL A 546 -33.67 -3.00 4.22
C VAL A 546 -34.64 -3.82 3.38
N LEU A 547 -35.10 -3.25 2.27
CA LEU A 547 -36.09 -3.84 1.35
C LEU A 547 -35.43 -4.62 0.21
N ALA A 548 -34.29 -4.13 -0.29
CA ALA A 548 -33.42 -4.82 -1.23
C ALA A 548 -31.98 -4.70 -0.72
N ASN A 549 -31.34 -5.83 -0.42
CA ASN A 549 -30.00 -5.87 0.16
C ASN A 549 -28.98 -6.39 -0.86
N ASP A 550 -27.71 -6.15 -0.55
CA ASP A 550 -26.56 -6.79 -1.17
C ASP A 550 -26.17 -8.07 -0.38
N PRO A 551 -25.69 -9.14 -1.03
CA PRO A 551 -25.24 -10.37 -0.36
C PRO A 551 -24.10 -10.16 0.64
N GLY A 552 -23.34 -9.07 0.53
CA GLY A 552 -22.07 -8.85 1.20
C GLY A 552 -20.95 -9.68 0.57
N TYR A 553 -19.92 -9.97 1.37
CA TYR A 553 -18.74 -10.72 0.95
C TYR A 553 -19.10 -12.10 0.40
N THR A 554 -18.71 -12.39 -0.84
CA THR A 554 -18.90 -13.70 -1.48
C THR A 554 -17.60 -14.19 -2.11
N TYR A 555 -17.18 -15.41 -1.78
CA TYR A 555 -16.02 -16.04 -2.41
C TYR A 555 -16.20 -16.31 -3.90
N THR A 556 -17.43 -16.56 -4.34
CA THR A 556 -17.76 -16.71 -5.77
C THR A 556 -18.69 -15.57 -6.13
N LYS A 557 -18.13 -14.55 -6.78
CA LYS A 557 -18.81 -13.32 -7.13
C LYS A 557 -19.63 -13.55 -8.39
N LEU A 558 -20.94 -13.58 -8.23
CA LEU A 558 -21.85 -13.80 -9.33
C LEU A 558 -22.87 -12.67 -9.41
N THR A 559 -23.12 -12.20 -10.63
CA THR A 559 -24.15 -11.24 -11.02
C THR A 559 -25.51 -11.63 -10.44
N ARG A 560 -25.82 -12.93 -10.40
CA ARG A 560 -27.07 -13.47 -9.84
C ARG A 560 -27.22 -13.30 -8.32
N ASN A 561 -26.15 -12.92 -7.62
CA ASN A 561 -26.21 -12.61 -6.20
C ASN A 561 -26.79 -11.21 -5.96
N HIS A 562 -26.82 -10.36 -6.99
CA HIS A 562 -27.11 -8.93 -6.88
C HIS A 562 -28.48 -8.56 -7.48
N ASN A 563 -29.04 -7.44 -7.01
CA ASN A 563 -30.25 -6.82 -7.56
C ASN A 563 -29.98 -6.16 -8.93
N THR A 564 -29.71 -6.96 -9.95
CA THR A 564 -29.47 -6.54 -11.34
C THR A 564 -30.10 -7.55 -12.32
N ILE A 565 -29.73 -7.50 -13.60
CA ILE A 565 -30.33 -8.29 -14.69
C ILE A 565 -29.36 -9.36 -15.19
N LEU A 566 -29.89 -10.53 -15.53
CA LEU A 566 -29.22 -11.58 -16.30
C LEU A 566 -29.80 -11.62 -17.72
N VAL A 567 -28.98 -11.98 -18.71
CA VAL A 567 -29.42 -12.18 -20.11
C VAL A 567 -29.32 -13.67 -20.43
N ASP A 568 -30.44 -14.33 -20.71
CA ASP A 568 -30.52 -15.80 -20.92
C ASP A 568 -29.87 -16.62 -19.79
N GLY A 569 -29.92 -16.09 -18.57
CA GLY A 569 -29.33 -16.70 -17.37
C GLY A 569 -27.82 -16.49 -17.21
N GLN A 570 -27.17 -15.76 -18.13
CA GLN A 570 -25.76 -15.37 -18.08
C GLN A 570 -25.58 -14.05 -17.33
N GLY A 571 -24.51 -13.98 -16.53
CA GLY A 571 -24.08 -12.78 -15.82
C GLY A 571 -23.23 -11.84 -16.67
N GLN A 572 -22.66 -10.84 -16.00
CA GLN A 572 -21.78 -9.83 -16.58
C GLN A 572 -20.37 -10.39 -16.83
N TYR A 573 -19.51 -9.60 -17.47
CA TYR A 573 -18.10 -9.98 -17.62
C TYR A 573 -17.44 -10.20 -16.24
N GLY A 574 -16.63 -11.25 -16.11
CA GLY A 574 -16.01 -11.64 -14.83
C GLY A 574 -16.92 -12.46 -13.90
N ASP A 575 -18.10 -12.91 -14.36
CA ASP A 575 -19.02 -13.71 -13.54
C ASP A 575 -18.37 -15.03 -13.06
N GLY A 576 -18.20 -15.16 -11.74
CA GLY A 576 -17.64 -16.35 -11.11
C GLY A 576 -16.11 -16.40 -11.07
N GLU A 577 -15.45 -15.35 -11.56
CA GLU A 577 -14.01 -15.14 -11.36
C GLU A 577 -13.75 -14.69 -9.90
N MET A 578 -12.60 -15.10 -9.34
CA MET A 578 -12.22 -14.82 -7.95
C MET A 578 -11.55 -13.46 -7.79
#